data_AF-A0A524E578-F1
#
_entry.id   AF-A0A524E578-F1
#
_cell.length_a   1.000
_cell.length_b   1.000
_cell.length_c   1.000
_cell.angle_alpha   90.00
_cell.angle_beta   90.00
_cell.angle_gamma   90.00
#
_symmetry.space_group_name_H-M   'P 1'
#
loop_
_entity.id
_entity.type
_entity.pdbx_description
1 polymer ?
#
loop_
_entity_poly.entity_id
_entity_poly.type
_entity_poly.pdbx_seq_one_letter_code
_entity_poly.pdbx_strand_id
1 'polypeptide(L)'
;MSSAKKVIDSTVKRVLIYTAEIIMSIVLLVIVCLPLAFAVPMWIQQIAFGVPGSNLAVDPIAWFGFTGATVVTALLAIAAAVLASFYMQRVIGSDSSEES
;
A
#
# COMPACT_ATOMS: atom_id res chain seq x y z
N MET A 1 26.36 -29.37 -14.94
CA MET A 1 26.15 -27.93 -14.70
C MET A 1 27.07 -27.51 -13.57
N SER A 2 27.96 -26.54 -13.79
CA SER A 2 28.96 -26.13 -12.78
C SER A 2 28.25 -25.61 -11.52
N SER A 3 28.62 -26.14 -10.34
CA SER A 3 28.09 -25.69 -9.03
C SER A 3 28.14 -24.18 -8.86
N ALA A 4 29.13 -23.51 -9.46
CA ALA A 4 29.24 -22.05 -9.48
C ALA A 4 27.99 -21.38 -10.10
N LYS A 5 27.48 -21.91 -11.23
CA LYS A 5 26.26 -21.36 -11.86
C LYS A 5 25.02 -21.53 -10.98
N LYS A 6 24.91 -22.65 -10.25
CA LYS A 6 23.77 -22.92 -9.38
C LYS A 6 23.73 -21.99 -8.16
N VAL A 7 24.89 -21.64 -7.60
CA VAL A 7 25.03 -20.71 -6.46
C VAL A 7 24.74 -19.26 -6.86
N ILE A 8 25.16 -18.86 -8.07
CA ILE A 8 24.87 -17.51 -8.59
C ILE A 8 23.35 -17.37 -8.83
N ASP A 9 22.73 -18.38 -9.44
CA ASP A 9 21.28 -18.37 -9.74
C ASP A 9 20.43 -18.32 -8.45
N SER A 10 20.81 -19.08 -7.41
CA SER A 10 20.11 -19.02 -6.11
C SER A 10 20.27 -17.68 -5.40
N THR A 11 21.43 -17.03 -5.53
CA THR A 11 21.69 -15.71 -4.94
C THR A 11 20.88 -14.62 -5.63
N VAL A 12 20.87 -14.61 -6.98
CA VAL A 12 20.07 -13.67 -7.77
C VAL A 12 18.58 -13.83 -7.49
N LYS A 13 18.10 -15.08 -7.40
CA LYS A 13 16.70 -15.35 -7.05
C LYS A 13 16.34 -14.84 -5.65
N ARG A 14 17.23 -15.00 -4.67
CA ARG A 14 17.03 -14.48 -3.30
C ARG A 14 16.97 -12.96 -3.28
N VAL A 15 17.87 -12.28 -3.97
CA VAL A 15 17.88 -10.80 -4.07
C VAL A 15 16.62 -10.28 -4.77
N LEU A 16 16.18 -10.93 -5.85
CA LEU A 16 14.93 -10.58 -6.55
C LEU A 16 13.71 -10.73 -5.65
N ILE A 17 13.65 -11.78 -4.81
CA ILE A 17 12.55 -11.99 -3.86
C ILE A 17 12.51 -10.86 -2.81
N TYR A 18 13.63 -10.55 -2.17
CA TYR A 18 13.70 -9.45 -1.21
C TYR A 18 13.34 -8.10 -1.83
N THR A 19 13.80 -7.85 -3.06
CA THR A 19 13.47 -6.61 -3.76
C THR A 19 11.97 -6.52 -4.06
N ALA A 20 11.35 -7.64 -4.47
CA ALA A 20 9.91 -7.69 -4.71
C ALA A 20 9.08 -7.44 -3.44
N GLU A 21 9.55 -7.89 -2.28
CA GLU A 21 8.90 -7.63 -0.98
C GLU A 21 8.95 -6.15 -0.59
N ILE A 22 10.11 -5.50 -0.79
CA ILE A 22 10.25 -4.06 -0.56
C ILE A 22 9.29 -3.30 -1.46
N ILE A 23 9.22 -3.65 -2.75
CA ILE A 23 8.32 -3.01 -3.71
C ILE A 23 6.85 -3.21 -3.30
N MET A 24 6.45 -4.43 -2.92
CA MET A 24 5.08 -4.67 -2.42
C MET A 24 4.75 -3.82 -1.19
N SER A 25 5.68 -3.71 -0.25
CA SER A 25 5.50 -2.92 0.96
C SER A 25 5.33 -1.43 0.65
N ILE A 26 6.11 -0.90 -0.29
CA ILE A 26 5.98 0.49 -0.77
C ILE A 26 4.62 0.70 -1.45
N VAL A 27 4.18 -0.23 -2.30
CA VAL A 27 2.88 -0.13 -2.99
C VAL A 27 1.73 -0.12 -1.97
N LEU A 28 1.76 -1.02 -0.98
CA LEU A 28 0.79 -1.04 0.11
C LEU A 28 0.79 0.29 0.88
N LEU A 29 1.97 0.83 1.19
CA LEU A 29 2.10 2.11 1.87
C LEU A 29 1.46 3.25 1.06
N VAL A 30 1.72 3.34 -0.24
CA VAL A 30 1.15 4.37 -1.13
C VAL A 30 -0.38 4.29 -1.15
N ILE A 31 -0.94 3.08 -1.24
CA ILE A 31 -2.40 2.87 -1.24
C ILE A 31 -3.03 3.38 0.06
N VAL A 32 -2.41 3.11 1.20
CA VAL A 32 -2.90 3.56 2.51
C VAL A 32 -2.72 5.07 2.69
N CYS A 33 -1.63 5.64 2.16
CA CYS A 33 -1.35 7.08 2.26
C CYS A 33 -2.27 7.95 1.39
N LEU A 34 -2.84 7.44 0.30
CA LEU A 34 -3.74 8.19 -0.58
C LEU A 34 -4.93 8.84 0.15
N PRO A 35 -5.76 8.12 0.92
CA PRO A 35 -6.84 8.74 1.68
C PRO A 35 -6.33 9.72 2.75
N LEU A 36 -5.18 9.43 3.37
CA LEU A 36 -4.57 10.34 4.34
C LEU A 36 -4.15 11.68 3.72
N ALA A 37 -3.70 11.67 2.46
CA ALA A 37 -3.31 12.87 1.73
C ALA A 37 -4.46 13.87 1.57
N PHE A 38 -5.72 13.42 1.64
CA PHE A 38 -6.90 14.29 1.65
C PHE A 38 -7.42 14.58 3.05
N ALA A 39 -7.39 13.57 3.94
CA ALA A 39 -7.88 13.71 5.31
C ALA A 39 -7.06 14.71 6.12
N VAL A 40 -5.73 14.71 5.98
CA VAL A 40 -4.83 15.57 6.77
C VAL A 40 -5.03 17.06 6.42
N PRO A 41 -5.02 17.49 5.15
CA PRO A 41 -5.30 18.89 4.81
C PRO A 41 -6.70 19.35 5.23
N MET A 42 -7.73 18.52 5.04
CA MET A 42 -9.09 18.86 5.49
C MET A 42 -9.15 19.06 7.00
N TRP A 43 -8.56 18.14 7.76
CA TRP A 43 -8.54 18.21 9.22
C TRP A 43 -7.82 19.48 9.70
N ILE A 44 -6.67 19.82 9.09
CA ILE A 44 -5.95 21.06 9.40
C ILE A 44 -6.83 22.29 9.11
N GLN A 45 -7.50 22.34 7.97
CA GLN A 45 -8.38 23.46 7.61
C GLN A 45 -9.57 23.61 8.55
N GLN A 46 -10.21 22.51 8.93
CA GLN A 46 -11.38 22.54 9.81
C GLN A 46 -11.01 22.82 11.28
N ILE A 47 -9.97 22.18 11.80
CA ILE A 47 -9.64 22.23 13.23
C ILE A 47 -8.70 23.40 13.54
N ALA A 48 -7.63 23.58 12.75
CA ALA A 48 -6.64 24.63 13.04
C ALA A 48 -7.09 26.01 12.53
N PHE A 49 -7.78 26.06 11.39
CA PHE A 49 -8.20 27.31 10.76
C PHE A 49 -9.70 27.61 10.88
N GLY A 50 -10.50 26.69 11.44
CA GLY A 50 -11.94 26.89 11.64
C GLY A 50 -12.73 27.03 10.35
N VAL A 51 -12.20 26.56 9.21
CA VAL A 51 -12.84 26.71 7.90
C VAL A 51 -14.07 25.80 7.83
N PRO A 52 -15.26 26.33 7.53
CA PRO A 52 -16.45 25.50 7.36
C PRO A 52 -16.28 24.54 6.18
N GLY A 53 -16.82 23.34 6.29
CA GLY A 53 -16.66 22.27 5.29
C GLY A 53 -17.05 22.66 3.86
N SER A 54 -17.92 23.67 3.69
CA SER A 54 -18.31 24.20 2.39
C SER A 54 -17.24 25.05 1.68
N ASN A 55 -16.15 25.42 2.36
CA ASN A 55 -15.13 26.34 1.85
C ASN A 55 -13.71 25.77 1.98
N LEU A 56 -13.59 24.44 1.98
CA LEU A 56 -12.34 23.70 2.00
C LEU A 56 -11.59 23.88 0.66
N ALA A 57 -10.29 24.17 0.72
CA ALA A 57 -9.47 24.29 -0.49
C ALA A 57 -9.14 22.93 -1.11
N VAL A 58 -9.15 21.86 -0.28
CA VAL A 58 -9.01 20.47 -0.70
C VAL A 58 -10.27 19.75 -0.25
N ASP A 59 -11.24 19.66 -1.15
CA ASP A 59 -12.51 18.96 -0.89
C ASP A 59 -12.68 17.80 -1.88
N PRO A 60 -12.31 16.57 -1.49
CA PRO A 60 -12.53 15.39 -2.33
C PRO A 60 -14.01 15.11 -2.58
N ILE A 61 -14.92 15.58 -1.72
CA ILE A 61 -16.36 15.46 -1.92
C ILE A 61 -16.81 16.42 -3.02
N ALA A 62 -16.27 17.64 -3.09
CA ALA A 62 -16.53 18.55 -4.21
C ALA A 62 -15.94 18.04 -5.53
N TRP A 63 -14.77 17.38 -5.49
CA TRP A 63 -14.08 16.92 -6.71
C TRP A 63 -14.63 15.61 -7.27
N PHE A 64 -14.90 14.63 -6.41
CA PHE A 64 -15.33 13.29 -6.81
C PHE A 64 -16.80 13.00 -6.49
N GLY A 65 -17.47 13.86 -5.73
CA GLY A 65 -18.76 13.56 -5.12
C GLY A 65 -18.63 12.62 -3.93
N PHE A 66 -19.65 12.60 -3.05
CA PHE A 66 -19.69 11.66 -1.92
C PHE A 66 -19.60 10.20 -2.37
N THR A 67 -20.32 9.86 -3.44
CA THR A 67 -20.30 8.52 -4.05
C THR A 67 -18.94 8.18 -4.64
N GLY A 68 -18.26 9.12 -5.32
CA GLY A 68 -16.95 8.86 -5.90
C GLY A 68 -15.88 8.66 -4.81
N ALA A 69 -15.86 9.51 -3.79
CA ALA A 69 -14.92 9.39 -2.68
C ALA A 69 -15.08 8.07 -1.92
N THR A 70 -16.32 7.63 -1.67
CA THR A 70 -16.61 6.36 -1.00
C THR A 70 -16.21 5.15 -1.84
N VAL A 71 -16.52 5.15 -3.14
CA VAL A 71 -16.13 4.06 -4.06
C VAL A 71 -14.61 3.95 -4.19
N VAL A 72 -13.89 5.06 -4.38
CA VAL A 72 -12.42 5.03 -4.49
C VAL A 72 -11.79 4.52 -3.20
N THR A 73 -12.28 4.98 -2.05
CA THR A 73 -11.77 4.52 -0.74
C THR A 73 -12.05 3.03 -0.54
N ALA A 74 -13.25 2.56 -0.90
CA ALA A 74 -13.61 1.14 -0.80
C ALA A 74 -12.75 0.27 -1.73
N LEU A 75 -12.49 0.71 -2.96
CA LEU A 75 -11.63 -0.01 -3.90
C LEU A 75 -10.18 -0.08 -3.41
N LEU A 76 -9.65 1.02 -2.87
CA LEU A 76 -8.31 1.04 -2.27
C LEU A 76 -8.23 0.10 -1.06
N ALA A 77 -9.26 0.06 -0.21
CA ALA A 77 -9.32 -0.85 0.94
C ALA A 77 -9.35 -2.32 0.49
N ILE A 78 -10.14 -2.66 -0.53
CA ILE A 78 -10.17 -4.01 -1.10
C ILE A 78 -8.81 -4.37 -1.69
N ALA A 79 -8.21 -3.48 -2.48
CA ALA A 79 -6.89 -3.71 -3.08
C ALA A 79 -5.81 -3.93 -2.00
N ALA A 80 -5.83 -3.13 -0.93
CA ALA A 80 -4.95 -3.29 0.20
C ALA A 80 -5.15 -4.64 0.91
N ALA A 81 -6.40 -5.05 1.15
CA ALA A 81 -6.72 -6.32 1.78
C ALA A 81 -6.25 -7.52 0.95
N VAL A 82 -6.42 -7.47 -0.38
CA VAL A 82 -5.95 -8.51 -1.30
C VAL A 82 -4.42 -8.59 -1.28
N LEU A 83 -3.73 -7.45 -1.41
CA LEU A 83 -2.26 -7.41 -1.37
C LEU A 83 -1.71 -7.87 -0.02
N ALA A 84 -2.32 -7.45 1.10
CA ALA A 84 -1.94 -7.89 2.44
C ALA A 84 -2.13 -9.40 2.63
N SER A 85 -3.19 -9.97 2.06
CA SER A 85 -3.43 -11.43 2.11
C SER A 85 -2.35 -12.20 1.36
N PHE A 86 -1.98 -11.75 0.15
CA PHE A 86 -0.86 -12.34 -0.61
C PHE A 86 0.46 -12.19 0.12
N TYR A 87 0.71 -11.03 0.75
CA TYR A 87 1.91 -10.78 1.54
C TYR A 87 1.99 -11.74 2.73
N MET A 88 0.92 -11.87 3.52
CA MET A 88 0.86 -12.76 4.68
C MET A 88 1.07 -14.24 4.29
N GLN A 89 0.43 -14.71 3.22
CA GLN A 89 0.63 -16.07 2.72
C GLN A 89 2.09 -16.33 2.32
N ARG A 90 2.75 -15.34 1.72
CA ARG A 90 4.15 -15.46 1.31
C ARG A 90 5.10 -15.46 2.49
N VAL A 91 4.88 -14.60 3.49
CA VAL A 91 5.68 -14.56 4.72
C VAL A 91 5.54 -15.87 5.51
N ILE A 92 4.32 -16.36 5.70
CA ILE A 92 4.07 -17.64 6.39
C ILE A 92 4.66 -18.83 5.62
N GLY A 93 4.57 -18.82 4.28
CA GLY A 93 5.19 -19.85 3.45
C GLY A 93 6.73 -19.83 3.47
N SER A 94 7.33 -18.65 3.63
CA SER A 94 8.78 -18.46 3.77
C SER A 94 9.31 -19.13 5.04
N ASP A 95 8.69 -18.87 6.20
CA ASP A 95 9.11 -19.45 7.49
C ASP A 95 9.10 -20.98 7.47
N SER A 96 8.04 -21.59 6.90
CA SER A 96 7.94 -23.05 6.80
C SER A 96 9.01 -23.72 5.94
N SER A 97 9.71 -22.94 5.09
CA SER A 97 10.77 -23.43 4.20
C SER A 97 12.17 -23.34 4.83
N GLU A 98 12.34 -22.58 5.91
CA GLU A 98 13.62 -22.47 6.65
C GLU A 98 13.74 -23.47 7.80
N GLU A 99 12.64 -24.10 8.22
CA GLU A 99 12.62 -25.16 9.25
C GLU A 99 12.74 -26.61 8.70
N SER A 100 12.84 -26.81 7.38
CA SER A 100 13.00 -28.14 6.74
C SER A 100 14.35 -28.30 6.05
#